data_AF-A0A496Z3L7-F1
#
_entry.id   AF-A0A496Z3L7-F1
#
_cell.length_a   1.000
_cell.length_b   1.000
_cell.length_c   1.000
_cell.angle_alpha   90.00
_cell.angle_beta   90.00
_cell.angle_gamma   90.00
#
_symmetry.space_group_name_H-M   'P 1'
#
loop_
_entity.id
_entity.type
_entity.pdbx_description
1 polymer ?
#
loop_
_entity_poly.entity_id
_entity_poly.type
_entity_poly.pdbx_seq_one_letter_code
_entity_poly.pdbx_strand_id
1 'polypeptide(L)' 'MNPSYQPLAGVLTEKEVCEFLGITKQQLDTLRYNGLPFIKLNERRRLYFESDLMDLFKARRVTMNTAE' A
#
# COMPACT_ATOMS: atom_id res chain seq x y z
N MET A 1 -29.10 1.87 17.92
CA MET A 1 -27.67 2.15 17.68
C MET A 1 -27.28 1.44 16.41
N ASN A 2 -26.94 2.17 15.34
CA ASN A 2 -26.34 1.55 14.16
C ASN A 2 -24.94 1.05 14.57
N PRO A 3 -24.56 -0.20 14.26
CA PRO A 3 -23.20 -0.65 14.50
C PRO A 3 -22.25 0.30 13.77
N SER A 4 -21.37 0.92 14.54
CA SER A 4 -20.37 1.86 14.05
C SER A 4 -19.67 1.24 12.84
N TYR A 5 -19.91 1.80 11.66
CA TYR A 5 -19.19 1.40 10.44
C TYR A 5 -17.74 1.79 10.67
N GLN A 6 -16.94 0.86 11.22
CA GLN A 6 -15.51 0.99 11.16
C GLN A 6 -15.15 0.64 9.73
N PRO A 7 -14.60 1.59 8.93
CA PRO A 7 -13.90 1.21 7.73
C PRO A 7 -12.96 0.08 8.12
N LEU A 8 -12.84 -0.97 7.29
CA LEU A 8 -11.90 -2.06 7.55
C LEU A 8 -10.53 -1.43 7.85
N ALA A 9 -10.18 -1.34 9.13
CA ALA A 9 -9.15 -0.42 9.58
C ALA A 9 -7.81 -0.87 8.96
N GLY A 10 -7.11 0.06 8.33
CA GLY A 10 -5.86 -0.24 7.62
C GLY A 10 -6.04 -0.97 6.29
N VAL A 11 -7.23 -0.93 5.67
CA VAL A 11 -7.43 -1.40 4.29
C VAL A 11 -7.57 -0.21 3.35
N LEU A 12 -6.74 -0.18 2.31
CA LEU A 12 -6.64 0.91 1.34
C LEU A 12 -7.00 0.43 -0.06
N THR A 13 -7.68 1.29 -0.81
CA THR A 13 -7.92 1.13 -2.25
C THR A 13 -6.67 1.50 -3.05
N GLU A 14 -6.59 1.07 -4.33
CA GLU A 14 -5.54 1.53 -5.25
C GLU A 14 -5.39 3.06 -5.26
N LYS A 15 -6.50 3.80 -5.17
CA LYS A 15 -6.49 5.26 -5.18
C LYS A 15 -5.81 5.82 -3.93
N GLU A 16 -6.24 5.36 -2.76
CA GLU A 16 -5.67 5.81 -1.47
C GLU A 16 -4.19 5.47 -1.36
N VAL A 17 -3.77 4.30 -1.85
CA VAL A 17 -2.33 3.95 -1.89
C VAL A 17 -1.55 4.89 -2.80
N CYS A 18 -2.06 5.19 -4.00
CA CYS A 18 -1.41 6.14 -4.92
C CYS A 18 -1.30 7.54 -4.29
N GLU A 19 -2.39 8.02 -3.66
CA GLU A 19 -2.43 9.33 -3.01
C GLU A 19 -1.50 9.40 -1.80
N PHE A 20 -1.53 8.40 -0.92
CA PHE A 20 -0.73 8.35 0.31
C PHE A 20 0.77 8.28 0.00
N LEU A 21 1.17 7.53 -1.02
CA LEU A 21 2.55 7.37 -1.41
C LEU A 21 3.03 8.42 -2.42
N GLY A 22 2.13 9.24 -2.97
CA GLY A 22 2.44 10.18 -4.04
C GLY A 22 2.94 9.49 -5.31
N ILE A 23 2.42 8.30 -5.63
CA ILE A 23 2.84 7.50 -6.80
C ILE A 23 1.73 7.38 -7.83
N THR A 24 2.14 7.15 -9.08
CA THR A 24 1.22 6.83 -10.17
C THR A 24 0.74 5.38 -10.09
N LYS A 25 -0.37 5.09 -10.76
CA LYS A 25 -0.87 3.71 -10.92
C LYS A 25 0.15 2.79 -11.57
N GLN A 26 0.93 3.28 -12.54
CA GLN A 26 1.98 2.49 -13.19
C GLN A 26 3.08 2.09 -12.20
N GLN A 27 3.47 3.01 -11.30
CA GLN A 27 4.43 2.69 -10.23
C GLN A 27 3.84 1.69 -9.22
N LEU A 28 2.56 1.83 -8.86
CA LEU A 28 1.88 0.84 -8.01
C LEU A 28 1.85 -0.54 -8.68
N ASP A 29 1.58 -0.60 -9.98
CA ASP A 29 1.63 -1.85 -10.75
C ASP A 29 3.03 -2.49 -10.68
N THR A 30 4.09 -1.69 -10.83
CA THR A 30 5.48 -2.14 -10.65
C THR A 30 5.73 -2.68 -9.24
N LEU A 31 5.20 -2.04 -8.19
CA LEU A 31 5.32 -2.57 -6.83
C LEU A 31 4.65 -3.94 -6.68
N ARG A 32 3.49 -4.15 -7.31
CA ARG A 32 2.83 -5.47 -7.33
C ARG A 32 3.64 -6.52 -8.08
N TYR A 33 4.19 -6.19 -9.25
CA TYR A 33 5.08 -7.09 -9.97
C TYR A 33 6.32 -7.46 -9.14
N ASN A 34 6.76 -6.56 -8.27
CA ASN A 34 7.86 -6.76 -7.33
C ASN A 34 7.41 -7.35 -5.98
N GLY A 35 6.21 -7.95 -5.90
CA GLY A 35 5.78 -8.73 -4.75
C GLY A 35 4.98 -7.97 -3.68
N LEU A 36 4.48 -6.76 -3.93
CA LEU A 36 3.53 -6.10 -3.02
C LEU A 36 2.22 -6.92 -2.91
N PRO A 37 1.85 -7.42 -1.71
CA PRO A 37 0.60 -8.16 -1.52
C PRO A 37 -0.63 -7.27 -1.76
N PHE A 38 -1.70 -7.89 -2.26
CA PHE A 38 -2.99 -7.23 -2.43
C PHE A 38 -4.14 -8.24 -2.36
N ILE A 39 -5.31 -7.77 -1.96
CA ILE A 39 -6.56 -8.52 -2.05
C ILE A 39 -7.20 -8.20 -3.40
N LYS A 40 -7.41 -9.23 -4.23
CA LYS A 40 -8.19 -9.10 -5.47
C LYS A 40 -9.68 -9.17 -5.15
N LEU A 41 -10.40 -8.06 -5.33
CA LEU A 41 -11.87 -8.06 -5.24
C LEU A 41 -12.50 -8.50 -6.57
N ASN A 42 -11.94 -8.01 -7.68
CA ASN A 42 -12.29 -8.42 -9.04
C ASN A 42 -11.13 -8.07 -9.99
N GLU A 43 -11.34 -8.19 -11.31
CA GLU A 43 -10.31 -7.89 -12.32
C GLU A 43 -9.79 -6.45 -12.28
N ARG A 44 -10.61 -5.49 -11.84
CA ARG A 44 -10.31 -4.05 -11.89
C ARG A 44 -10.04 -3.43 -10.52
N ARG A 45 -10.46 -4.08 -9.43
CA ARG A 45 -10.39 -3.53 -8.07
C ARG A 45 -9.55 -4.41 -7.17
N ARG A 46 -8.60 -3.76 -6.48
CA ARG A 46 -7.72 -4.35 -5.49
C ARG A 46 -7.73 -3.51 -4.22
N LEU A 47 -7.51 -4.18 -3.11
CA LEU A 47 -7.28 -3.56 -1.81
C LEU A 47 -5.90 -3.95 -1.30
N TYR A 48 -5.34 -3.12 -0.42
CA TYR A 48 -4.02 -3.31 0.18
C TYR A 48 -4.18 -3.15 1.69
N PHE A 49 -3.44 -3.94 2.45
CA PHE A 49 -3.29 -3.64 3.86
C PHE A 49 -2.18 -2.60 4.05
N GLU A 50 -2.45 -1.64 4.93
CA GLU A 50 -1.47 -0.67 5.37
C GLU A 50 -0.24 -1.36 5.97
N SER A 51 -0.42 -2.46 6.71
CA SER A 51 0.66 -3.26 7.27
C SER A 51 1.63 -3.78 6.21
N ASP A 52 1.12 -4.26 5.08
CA ASP A 52 1.95 -4.82 4.00
C ASP A 52 2.78 -3.73 3.33
N LEU A 53 2.20 -2.54 3.15
CA LEU A 53 2.93 -1.37 2.65
C LEU A 53 4.04 -0.96 3.62
N MET A 54 3.73 -0.93 4.92
CA MET A 54 4.72 -0.60 5.95
C MET A 54 5.86 -1.61 6.00
N ASP A 55 5.57 -2.90 5.87
CA ASP A 55 6.58 -3.95 5.85
C ASP A 55 7.46 -3.87 4.58
N LEU A 56 6.87 -3.54 3.43
CA LEU A 56 7.62 -3.27 2.20
C LEU A 56 8.61 -2.10 2.40
N PHE A 57 8.18 -1.01 3.04
CA PHE A 57 9.06 0.13 3.29
C PHE A 57 10.16 -0.19 4.31
N LYS A 58 9.84 -0.92 5.37
CA LYS A 58 10.86 -1.39 6.33
C LYS A 58 11.93 -2.22 5.62
N ALA A 59 11.51 -3.14 4.74
CA ALA A 59 12.43 -3.99 3.99
C ALA A 59 13.33 -3.22 3.01
N ARG A 60 12.86 -2.07 2.50
CA ARG A 60 13.59 -1.23 1.53
C ARG A 60 14.23 0.01 2.16
N ARG A 61 14.21 0.12 3.49
CA ARG A 61 14.75 1.28 4.20
C ARG A 61 16.27 1.36 3.99
N VAL A 62 16.73 2.46 3.42
CA VAL A 62 18.16 2.79 3.30
C VAL A 62 18.50 3.82 4.37
N THR A 63 19.61 3.63 5.08
CA THR A 63 20.17 4.63 6.00
C THR A 63 21.45 5.15 5.37
N MET A 64 21.47 6.44 5.02
CA MET A 64 22.71 7.08 4.58
C MET A 64 23.55 7.37 5.82
N ASN A 65 24.76 6.80 5.89
CA ASN A 65 25.77 7.28 6.83
C ASN A 65 26.38 8.54 6.21
N THR A 66 26.07 9.72 6.75
CA THR A 66 26.84 10.94 6.44
C THR A 66 28.19 10.85 7.12
N ALA A 67 29.16 10.31 6.40
CA ALA A 67 30.58 10.44 6.67
C ALA A 67 31.33 10.46 5.33
N GLU A 68 31.32 11.62 4.68
CA GLU A 68 32.40 12.09 3.80
C GLU A 68 32.73 13.53 4.19
#